data_AF-A0A0K0F2A2-F1
#
_entry.id   AF-A0A0K0F2A2-F1
#
_cell.length_a   1.000
_cell.length_b   1.000
_cell.length_c   1.000
_cell.angle_alpha   90.00
_cell.angle_beta   90.00
_cell.angle_gamma   90.00
#
_symmetry.space_group_name_H-M   'P 1'
#
loop_
_entity.id
_entity.type
_entity.pdbx_description
1 polymer ?
#
loop_
_entity_poly.entity_id
_entity_poly.type
_entity_poly.pdbx_seq_one_letter_code
_entity_poly.pdbx_strand_id
1 'polypeptide(L)'
;MAPGKDLTAAELLGMLFNTNNMRNFCIVATVGDPQYDNEIVIEDDDDVQESQGDSDEIQQQVKDSDHDVRGDSPCDVEILKEGSTSASCSEIPPKFHRPRASLAKSQKITQVLSEDPEVAFSSPGVSHKRTRKGDGGLSRMQKLRKAAVADPANKMRQQYRPIINENKMKLLQFEIARYISLMNRETHTVEAQMLIPVVGGIPKHLCAKRMIMAESSFKLVEEYRNAISIDEYRVAPTVDVNGNPPIINYGVLNPVDTITSIWQSNVGVTAPGVSVTLVGVVDFPTAIKPGWAGLHLVYGGGRVTGSLPATLQVLILEKFTISSDVNWPQLLGSLIKLQIVILDDCSLADRLGVYLTTNPTLKAVGCLRGRKCWCYKTSIGRKWERTIEIVPENENNNEYYAMAAFKPKRAVFHTVCKIFYQDVAVLSRICETCLPPDVARAWSELLSMRKQLAAAVPIC
;
A
#
# COMPACT_ATOMS: atom_id res chain seq x y z
N MET A 1 17.54 -29.35 5.60
CA MET A 1 16.32 -28.55 5.33
C MET A 1 15.20 -29.14 6.17
N ALA A 2 14.77 -28.43 7.20
CA ALA A 2 13.61 -28.85 7.99
C ALA A 2 12.32 -28.47 7.23
N PRO A 3 11.30 -29.34 7.19
CA PRO A 3 10.02 -28.99 6.59
C PRO A 3 9.36 -27.87 7.39
N GLY A 4 8.88 -26.85 6.68
CA GLY A 4 8.20 -25.71 7.28
C GLY A 4 6.94 -26.15 8.02
N LYS A 5 6.75 -25.65 9.25
CA LYS A 5 5.49 -25.82 9.98
C LYS A 5 4.41 -25.02 9.28
N ASP A 6 3.35 -25.68 8.84
CA ASP A 6 2.11 -25.03 8.42
C ASP A 6 1.48 -24.36 9.64
N LEU A 7 1.30 -23.05 9.56
CA LEU A 7 0.58 -22.28 10.58
C LEU A 7 -0.89 -22.69 10.60
N THR A 8 -1.39 -22.99 11.80
CA THR A 8 -2.78 -23.37 12.00
C THR A 8 -3.72 -22.17 11.86
N ALA A 9 -4.98 -22.40 11.49
CA ALA A 9 -5.99 -21.34 11.39
C ALA A 9 -6.17 -20.55 12.71
N ALA A 10 -5.89 -21.17 13.85
CA ALA A 10 -5.90 -20.53 15.16
C ALA A 10 -4.74 -19.54 15.36
N GLU A 11 -3.55 -19.81 14.81
CA GLU A 11 -2.41 -18.88 14.84
C GLU A 11 -2.63 -17.69 13.90
N LEU A 12 -3.28 -17.90 12.75
CA LEU A 12 -3.74 -16.82 11.87
C LEU A 12 -4.80 -15.93 12.53
N LEU A 13 -5.75 -16.52 13.26
CA LEU A 13 -6.75 -15.77 14.02
C LEU A 13 -6.12 -15.02 15.21
N GLY A 14 -5.16 -15.61 15.92
CA GLY A 14 -4.43 -14.96 17.01
C GLY A 14 -3.63 -13.72 16.57
N MET A 15 -3.08 -13.74 15.34
CA MET A 15 -2.42 -12.57 14.75
C MET A 15 -3.40 -11.48 14.31
N LEU A 16 -4.63 -11.84 13.91
CA LEU A 16 -5.66 -10.89 13.48
C LEU A 16 -6.40 -10.20 14.65
N PHE A 17 -6.49 -10.85 15.82
CA PHE A 17 -7.19 -10.30 16.99
C PHE A 17 -6.27 -9.56 18.00
N ASN A 18 -4.98 -9.44 17.73
CA ASN A 18 -4.09 -8.57 18.51
C ASN A 18 -4.31 -7.09 18.09
N THR A 19 -5.45 -6.55 18.52
CA THR A 19 -6.05 -5.26 18.13
C THR A 19 -5.27 -4.02 18.59
N ASN A 20 -4.10 -4.17 19.21
CA ASN A 20 -3.28 -3.04 19.64
C ASN A 20 -2.47 -2.37 18.52
N ASN A 21 -2.44 -2.91 17.29
CA ASN A 21 -1.68 -2.36 16.17
C ASN A 21 -2.51 -1.76 15.02
N MET A 22 -3.84 -1.69 15.11
CA MET A 22 -4.70 -1.07 14.08
C MET A 22 -4.91 0.44 14.27
N ARG A 23 -3.94 1.17 14.82
CA ARG A 23 -4.10 2.61 15.15
C ARG A 23 -4.11 3.57 13.95
N ASN A 24 -3.91 3.10 12.72
CA ASN A 24 -3.80 3.97 11.53
C ASN A 24 -4.96 3.88 10.54
N PHE A 25 -6.12 3.30 10.91
CA PHE A 25 -7.30 3.41 10.04
C PHE A 25 -8.03 4.72 10.31
N CYS A 26 -7.85 5.68 9.42
CA CYS A 26 -8.58 6.95 9.43
C CYS A 26 -10.08 6.68 9.19
N ILE A 27 -10.87 6.74 10.26
CA ILE A 27 -12.32 6.96 10.16
C ILE A 27 -12.50 8.48 10.07
N VAL A 28 -12.41 9.04 8.87
CA VAL A 28 -12.74 10.45 8.65
C VAL A 28 -14.26 10.56 8.58
N ALA A 29 -14.88 10.91 9.69
CA ALA A 29 -16.28 11.34 9.73
C ALA A 29 -16.31 12.88 9.74
N THR A 30 -16.30 13.49 8.56
CA THR A 30 -16.64 14.92 8.43
C THR A 30 -18.15 15.06 8.51
N VAL A 31 -18.65 15.59 9.63
CA VAL A 31 -20.02 16.10 9.75
C VAL A 31 -19.93 17.61 9.62
N GLY A 32 -20.49 18.14 8.53
CA GLY A 32 -20.56 19.56 8.27
C GLY A 32 -21.19 19.81 6.90
N ASP A 33 -22.52 19.79 6.85
CA ASP A 33 -23.27 20.43 5.76
C ASP A 33 -23.12 21.95 5.88
N PRO A 34 -22.92 22.66 4.77
CA PRO A 34 -23.54 23.96 4.60
C PRO A 34 -24.59 23.88 3.48
N GLN A 35 -25.78 24.36 3.83
CA GLN A 35 -26.91 24.57 2.94
C GLN A 35 -26.53 25.53 1.81
N TYR A 36 -27.03 25.21 0.62
CA TYR A 36 -27.18 26.14 -0.50
C TYR A 36 -28.15 27.28 -0.13
N ASP A 37 -27.88 28.49 -0.62
CA ASP A 37 -28.84 29.21 -1.47
C ASP A 37 -28.24 30.49 -2.12
N ASN A 38 -28.69 30.69 -3.37
CA ASN A 38 -28.82 31.92 -4.18
C ASN A 38 -27.80 32.32 -5.26
N GLU A 39 -28.26 32.06 -6.50
CA GLU A 39 -28.54 33.03 -7.59
C GLU A 39 -27.39 33.77 -8.31
N ILE A 40 -27.06 33.22 -9.49
CA ILE A 40 -27.02 33.83 -10.84
C ILE A 40 -26.76 35.35 -10.95
N VAL A 41 -25.65 35.72 -11.59
CA VAL A 41 -25.62 36.74 -12.65
C VAL A 41 -24.74 36.23 -13.80
N ILE A 42 -25.32 36.15 -14.98
CA ILE A 42 -24.66 35.94 -16.27
C ILE A 42 -24.52 37.34 -16.89
N GLU A 43 -23.31 37.74 -17.22
CA GLU A 43 -23.06 38.82 -18.17
C GLU A 43 -22.18 38.26 -19.29
N ASP A 44 -22.80 38.12 -20.46
CA ASP A 44 -22.16 37.99 -21.77
C ASP A 44 -21.58 39.35 -22.16
N ASP A 45 -20.43 39.36 -22.84
CA ASP A 45 -20.05 40.42 -23.79
C ASP A 45 -18.93 39.91 -24.73
N ASP A 46 -19.39 39.49 -25.92
CA ASP A 46 -18.96 39.84 -27.28
C ASP A 46 -17.48 39.98 -27.70
N ASP A 47 -17.16 39.18 -28.74
CA ASP A 47 -16.52 39.52 -30.01
C ASP A 47 -15.22 40.36 -30.07
N VAL A 48 -14.12 39.72 -30.50
CA VAL A 48 -13.22 40.29 -31.53
C VAL A 48 -12.67 39.19 -32.45
N GLN A 49 -12.87 39.42 -33.75
CA GLN A 49 -12.48 38.62 -34.91
C GLN A 49 -10.97 38.62 -35.25
N GLU A 50 -10.57 37.52 -35.90
CA GLU A 50 -9.67 37.35 -37.05
C GLU A 50 -8.52 38.34 -37.30
N SER A 51 -7.31 37.78 -37.48
CA SER A 51 -6.61 37.93 -38.77
C SER A 51 -5.51 36.87 -38.95
N GLN A 52 -5.66 36.08 -40.02
CA GLN A 52 -4.60 35.34 -40.68
C GLN A 52 -3.58 36.32 -41.30
N GLY A 53 -2.31 35.91 -41.36
CA GLY A 53 -1.25 36.63 -42.05
C GLY A 53 -0.06 35.73 -42.32
N ASP A 54 -0.15 34.93 -43.39
CA ASP A 54 1.00 34.40 -44.12
C ASP A 54 1.78 35.56 -44.77
N SER A 55 3.12 35.49 -44.75
CA SER A 55 4.02 36.08 -45.77
C SER A 55 5.47 35.63 -45.54
N ASP A 56 5.89 34.67 -46.35
CA ASP A 56 7.06 34.69 -47.25
C ASP A 56 8.37 35.44 -46.87
N GLU A 57 9.43 34.64 -46.89
CA GLU A 57 10.58 34.75 -47.81
C GLU A 57 11.32 36.10 -47.92
N ILE A 58 12.52 36.16 -47.30
CA ILE A 58 13.65 36.95 -47.84
C ILE A 58 14.94 36.12 -47.74
N GLN A 59 15.43 35.67 -48.91
CA GLN A 59 16.83 35.31 -49.16
C GLN A 59 17.60 36.56 -49.60
N GLN A 60 18.80 36.79 -49.03
CA GLN A 60 20.05 37.13 -49.75
C GLN A 60 21.13 37.54 -48.73
N GLN A 61 22.45 37.46 -48.92
CA GLN A 61 23.41 36.63 -49.66
C GLN A 61 24.78 37.32 -49.38
N VAL A 62 25.89 36.56 -49.51
CA VAL A 62 27.29 36.99 -49.75
C VAL A 62 28.09 37.58 -48.54
N LYS A 63 29.11 36.85 -48.07
CA LYS A 63 30.52 37.10 -48.47
C LYS A 63 31.53 36.11 -47.89
N ASP A 64 32.33 35.59 -48.81
CA ASP A 64 33.54 34.80 -48.65
C ASP A 64 34.64 35.52 -47.87
N SER A 65 35.50 34.74 -47.21
CA SER A 65 36.94 34.98 -47.23
C SER A 65 37.70 33.75 -46.71
N ASP A 66 38.38 33.08 -47.63
CA ASP A 66 39.48 32.15 -47.40
C ASP A 66 40.68 32.83 -46.72
N HIS A 67 41.38 32.10 -45.85
CA HIS A 67 42.84 32.22 -45.76
C HIS A 67 43.50 30.92 -45.27
N ASP A 68 44.19 30.29 -46.21
CA ASP A 68 45.30 29.35 -46.01
C ASP A 68 46.42 29.97 -45.17
N VAL A 69 46.98 29.22 -44.20
CA VAL A 69 48.43 29.19 -43.95
C VAL A 69 48.86 27.78 -43.52
N ARG A 70 49.73 27.20 -44.35
CA ARG A 70 50.53 25.99 -44.13
C ARG A 70 51.54 26.14 -43.01
N GLY A 71 51.89 25.03 -42.37
CA GLY A 71 53.12 24.86 -41.61
C GLY A 71 53.42 23.37 -41.36
N ASP A 72 54.14 22.76 -42.31
CA ASP A 72 54.90 21.50 -42.17
C ASP A 72 55.87 21.60 -40.96
N SER A 73 56.40 20.58 -40.28
CA SER A 73 56.96 19.27 -40.67
C SER A 73 57.49 18.55 -39.38
N PRO A 74 58.26 17.43 -39.39
CA PRO A 74 57.77 16.10 -39.02
C PRO A 74 58.61 15.41 -37.90
N CYS A 75 58.20 14.21 -37.48
CA CYS A 75 59.08 13.08 -37.11
C CYS A 75 58.22 11.80 -36.96
N ASP A 76 58.23 10.95 -38.00
CA ASP A 76 58.78 9.56 -38.01
C ASP A 76 58.97 8.88 -36.63
N VAL A 77 58.72 7.59 -36.36
CA VAL A 77 58.62 6.30 -37.10
C VAL A 77 58.28 5.27 -35.97
N GLU A 78 57.47 4.21 -36.06
CA GLU A 78 57.58 2.91 -36.76
C GLU A 78 56.35 2.07 -36.29
N ILE A 79 55.41 1.65 -37.14
CA ILE A 79 55.32 0.37 -37.87
C ILE A 79 55.40 -0.92 -37.01
N LEU A 80 54.25 -1.62 -36.92
CA LEU A 80 54.03 -3.07 -37.16
C LEU A 80 52.49 -3.26 -37.16
N LYS A 81 51.77 -3.37 -38.29
CA LYS A 81 51.57 -4.57 -39.16
C LYS A 81 51.44 -5.86 -38.34
N GLU A 82 50.48 -6.76 -38.53
CA GLU A 82 49.50 -7.05 -39.59
C GLU A 82 48.56 -8.12 -39.00
N GLY A 83 47.34 -8.29 -39.53
CA GLY A 83 46.55 -9.47 -39.17
C GLY A 83 45.06 -9.41 -39.45
N SER A 84 44.70 -9.16 -40.71
CA SER A 84 43.36 -9.41 -41.25
C SER A 84 42.93 -10.87 -41.07
N THR A 85 41.67 -11.12 -40.71
CA THR A 85 40.70 -11.75 -41.62
C THR A 85 39.31 -11.90 -40.99
N SER A 86 38.33 -11.60 -41.84
CA SER A 86 36.90 -11.84 -41.79
C SER A 86 36.48 -13.23 -41.30
N ALA A 87 35.38 -13.29 -40.54
CA ALA A 87 34.20 -14.06 -40.95
C ALA A 87 33.03 -13.77 -39.99
N SER A 88 31.93 -13.31 -40.59
CA SER A 88 30.61 -13.29 -39.99
C SER A 88 30.15 -14.71 -39.66
N CYS A 89 29.68 -14.93 -38.43
CA CYS A 89 28.64 -15.91 -38.16
C CYS A 89 27.79 -15.38 -37.00
N SER A 90 26.60 -14.94 -37.37
CA SER A 90 25.47 -14.64 -36.51
C SER A 90 25.11 -15.87 -35.66
N GLU A 91 25.51 -15.87 -34.39
CA GLU A 91 24.98 -16.80 -33.39
C GLU A 91 23.59 -16.33 -32.93
N ILE A 92 22.59 -16.96 -33.54
CA ILE A 92 21.20 -16.96 -33.08
C ILE A 92 21.18 -17.58 -31.67
N PRO A 93 20.74 -16.86 -30.62
CA PRO A 93 20.58 -17.47 -29.31
C PRO A 93 19.47 -18.55 -29.34
N PRO A 94 19.62 -19.63 -28.55
CA PRO A 94 18.75 -20.79 -28.65
C PRO A 94 17.30 -20.42 -28.33
N LYS A 95 16.40 -20.78 -29.25
CA LYS A 95 14.94 -20.76 -29.04
C LYS A 95 14.64 -21.65 -27.84
N PHE A 96 14.25 -21.05 -26.73
CA PHE A 96 13.66 -21.78 -25.61
C PHE A 96 12.37 -22.45 -26.10
N HIS A 97 12.43 -23.76 -26.30
CA HIS A 97 11.26 -24.60 -26.40
C HIS A 97 10.45 -24.45 -25.11
N ARG A 98 9.24 -23.90 -25.22
CA ARG A 98 8.22 -24.06 -24.19
C ARG A 98 7.88 -25.55 -24.10
N PRO A 99 7.97 -26.19 -22.92
CA PRO A 99 7.29 -27.45 -22.72
C PRO A 99 5.79 -27.20 -22.79
N ARG A 100 5.14 -27.70 -23.85
CA ARG A 100 3.69 -27.98 -23.81
C ARG A 100 3.52 -29.19 -22.90
N ALA A 101 3.40 -28.94 -21.59
CA ALA A 101 2.86 -29.94 -20.69
C ALA A 101 1.33 -29.96 -20.86
N SER A 102 0.87 -30.91 -21.64
CA SER A 102 -0.51 -31.38 -21.66
C SER A 102 -0.89 -31.88 -20.27
N LEU A 103 -1.85 -31.23 -19.62
CA LEU A 103 -2.62 -31.84 -18.55
C LEU A 103 -4.06 -31.95 -19.02
N ALA A 104 -4.31 -33.02 -19.78
CA ALA A 104 -5.62 -33.60 -19.89
C ALA A 104 -5.80 -34.60 -18.76
N LYS A 105 -7.00 -34.56 -18.17
CA LYS A 105 -7.70 -35.60 -17.41
C LYS A 105 -7.38 -35.74 -15.91
N SER A 106 -8.46 -35.47 -15.16
CA SER A 106 -8.99 -36.30 -14.06
C SER A 106 -8.92 -35.66 -12.67
N GLN A 107 -9.95 -34.91 -12.31
CA GLN A 107 -10.73 -35.18 -11.09
C GLN A 107 -12.03 -34.37 -11.14
N LYS A 108 -13.10 -35.04 -11.59
CA LYS A 108 -14.48 -34.64 -11.33
C LYS A 108 -14.71 -34.79 -9.83
N ILE A 109 -14.87 -33.70 -9.11
CA ILE A 109 -15.55 -33.74 -7.81
C ILE A 109 -17.03 -33.58 -8.12
N THR A 110 -17.71 -34.73 -8.23
CA THR A 110 -19.16 -34.82 -8.21
C THR A 110 -19.57 -34.67 -6.75
N GLN A 111 -20.09 -33.51 -6.34
CA GLN A 111 -20.75 -33.40 -5.05
C GLN A 111 -22.22 -33.76 -5.26
N VAL A 112 -22.56 -34.93 -4.75
CA VAL A 112 -23.90 -35.53 -4.72
C VAL A 112 -24.77 -34.65 -3.82
N LEU A 113 -25.75 -33.98 -4.42
CA LEU A 113 -26.97 -33.55 -3.76
C LEU A 113 -27.85 -34.80 -3.64
N SER A 114 -28.05 -35.29 -2.42
CA SER A 114 -29.05 -36.30 -2.12
C SER A 114 -30.36 -35.59 -1.80
N GLU A 115 -31.29 -35.66 -2.75
CA GLU A 115 -32.73 -35.56 -2.53
C GLU A 115 -33.26 -36.84 -1.86
N ASP A 116 -34.45 -36.72 -1.28
CA ASP A 116 -35.14 -37.56 -0.28
C ASP A 116 -35.33 -39.06 -0.62
N PRO A 117 -35.92 -39.84 0.32
CA PRO A 117 -37.32 -40.16 0.04
C PRO A 117 -38.26 -40.16 1.25
N GLU A 118 -39.49 -39.76 0.93
CA GLU A 118 -40.74 -40.04 1.62
C GLU A 118 -40.90 -41.52 1.99
N VAL A 119 -41.37 -41.81 3.20
CA VAL A 119 -42.23 -42.97 3.49
C VAL A 119 -43.29 -42.56 4.52
N ALA A 120 -44.55 -42.56 4.07
CA ALA A 120 -45.74 -42.50 4.90
C ALA A 120 -45.96 -43.84 5.64
N PHE A 121 -46.55 -43.82 6.85
CA PHE A 121 -47.69 -44.69 7.25
C PHE A 121 -48.14 -44.45 8.71
N SER A 122 -49.44 -44.15 8.86
CA SER A 122 -50.41 -44.55 9.91
C SER A 122 -50.22 -44.21 11.42
N SER A 123 -51.19 -43.45 11.94
CA SER A 123 -51.70 -43.39 13.35
C SER A 123 -52.29 -44.74 13.83
N PRO A 124 -52.84 -44.91 15.06
CA PRO A 124 -52.88 -44.07 16.28
C PRO A 124 -52.45 -44.81 17.57
N GLY A 125 -52.12 -44.08 18.65
CA GLY A 125 -51.79 -44.70 19.94
C GLY A 125 -52.06 -43.79 21.14
N VAL A 126 -53.31 -43.78 21.59
CA VAL A 126 -53.74 -43.16 22.86
C VAL A 126 -53.10 -43.93 24.04
N SER A 127 -52.38 -43.22 24.90
CA SER A 127 -52.10 -43.68 26.26
C SER A 127 -52.18 -42.52 27.25
N HIS A 128 -53.36 -42.39 27.86
CA HIS A 128 -53.59 -41.56 29.03
C HIS A 128 -52.85 -42.13 30.23
N LYS A 129 -51.62 -41.68 30.48
CA LYS A 129 -50.95 -41.89 31.77
C LYS A 129 -51.33 -40.75 32.71
N ARG A 130 -52.34 -41.01 33.56
CA ARG A 130 -52.67 -40.19 34.74
C ARG A 130 -51.44 -40.11 35.67
N THR A 131 -50.68 -39.03 35.61
CA THR A 131 -49.76 -38.65 36.69
C THR A 131 -50.55 -38.03 37.83
N ARG A 132 -50.54 -38.70 38.98
CA ARG A 132 -51.09 -38.22 40.25
C ARG A 132 -50.60 -36.81 40.56
N LYS A 133 -51.54 -35.89 40.79
CA LYS A 133 -51.36 -34.62 41.50
C LYS A 133 -50.86 -34.96 42.91
N GLY A 134 -49.53 -35.03 43.07
CA GLY A 134 -48.90 -34.90 44.37
C GLY A 134 -48.75 -33.41 44.64
N ASP A 135 -49.54 -32.90 45.58
CA ASP A 135 -49.43 -31.53 46.09
C ASP A 135 -48.15 -31.43 46.94
N GLY A 136 -47.01 -31.54 46.26
CA GLY A 136 -45.68 -31.40 46.83
C GLY A 136 -45.46 -29.93 47.10
N GLY A 137 -45.88 -29.47 48.28
CA GLY A 137 -45.57 -28.14 48.78
C GLY A 137 -44.10 -27.85 48.56
N LEU A 138 -43.81 -26.93 47.62
CA LEU A 138 -42.47 -26.41 47.38
C LEU A 138 -41.81 -26.13 48.74
N SER A 139 -40.68 -26.79 48.99
CA SER A 139 -39.89 -26.62 50.20
C SER A 139 -39.75 -25.13 50.50
N ARG A 140 -39.87 -24.74 51.77
CA ARG A 140 -39.71 -23.34 52.23
C ARG A 140 -38.45 -22.68 51.65
N MET A 141 -37.39 -23.47 51.42
CA MET A 141 -36.16 -23.06 50.73
C MET A 141 -36.35 -22.73 49.22
N GLN A 142 -37.19 -23.47 48.48
CA GLN A 142 -37.53 -23.13 47.09
C GLN A 142 -38.42 -21.88 47.00
N LYS A 143 -39.33 -21.68 47.96
CA LYS A 143 -40.14 -20.45 48.06
C LYS A 143 -39.27 -19.24 48.42
N LEU A 144 -38.32 -19.38 49.35
CA LEU A 144 -37.34 -18.34 49.68
C LEU A 144 -36.37 -18.05 48.53
N ARG A 145 -35.93 -19.05 47.77
CA ARG A 145 -35.15 -18.82 46.53
C ARG A 145 -35.96 -18.09 45.45
N LYS A 146 -37.24 -18.43 45.25
CA LYS A 146 -38.13 -17.65 44.35
C LYS A 146 -38.36 -16.22 44.82
N ALA A 147 -38.45 -15.98 46.13
CA ALA A 147 -38.58 -14.65 46.71
C ALA A 147 -37.27 -13.85 46.65
N ALA A 148 -36.11 -14.49 46.79
CA ALA A 148 -34.80 -13.86 46.61
C ALA A 148 -34.50 -13.53 45.13
N VAL A 149 -35.08 -14.26 44.18
CA VAL A 149 -35.07 -13.90 42.74
C VAL A 149 -35.98 -12.70 42.45
N ALA A 150 -36.92 -12.38 43.33
CA ALA A 150 -37.72 -11.15 43.30
C ALA A 150 -37.01 -9.97 44.00
N ASP A 151 -35.68 -9.99 44.05
CA ASP A 151 -34.87 -8.84 44.46
C ASP A 151 -35.24 -7.62 43.60
N PRO A 152 -35.70 -6.51 44.22
CA PRO A 152 -35.97 -5.25 43.52
C PRO A 152 -34.79 -4.78 42.66
N ALA A 153 -33.56 -5.10 43.05
CA ALA A 153 -32.36 -4.79 42.27
C ALA A 153 -32.32 -5.56 40.94
N ASN A 154 -32.80 -6.81 40.90
CA ASN A 154 -32.93 -7.58 39.65
C ASN A 154 -34.06 -7.07 38.75
N LYS A 155 -35.17 -6.58 39.33
CA LYS A 155 -36.24 -5.92 38.56
C LYS A 155 -35.75 -4.59 37.94
N MET A 156 -35.00 -3.78 38.69
CA MET A 156 -34.39 -2.57 38.12
C MET A 156 -33.39 -2.90 37.00
N ARG A 157 -32.56 -3.93 37.18
CA ARG A 157 -31.60 -4.36 36.13
C ARG A 157 -32.28 -4.84 34.85
N GLN A 158 -33.48 -5.43 34.93
CA GLN A 158 -34.24 -5.83 33.75
C GLN A 158 -34.83 -4.63 32.97
N GLN A 159 -35.11 -3.51 33.62
CA GLN A 159 -35.63 -2.30 32.96
C GLN A 159 -34.59 -1.57 32.10
N TYR A 160 -33.30 -1.78 32.34
CA TYR A 160 -32.21 -1.16 31.58
C TYR A 160 -31.64 -2.04 30.47
N ARG A 161 -32.40 -3.03 29.97
CA ARG A 161 -31.98 -3.74 28.76
C ARG A 161 -32.07 -2.78 27.57
N PRO A 162 -30.96 -2.49 26.87
CA PRO A 162 -31.02 -1.65 25.69
C PRO A 162 -32.00 -2.27 24.69
N ILE A 163 -32.98 -1.47 24.22
CA ILE A 163 -33.92 -1.89 23.18
C ILE A 163 -33.14 -1.90 21.88
N ILE A 164 -32.63 -3.07 21.52
CA ILE A 164 -31.82 -3.25 20.32
C ILE A 164 -32.77 -3.54 19.16
N ASN A 165 -32.78 -2.64 18.17
CA ASN A 165 -33.59 -2.79 16.99
C ASN A 165 -33.01 -3.89 16.09
N GLU A 166 -33.53 -5.12 16.19
CA GLU A 166 -33.07 -6.27 15.42
C GLU A 166 -33.16 -6.05 13.91
N ASN A 167 -34.19 -5.35 13.44
CA ASN A 167 -34.36 -5.06 12.01
C ASN A 167 -33.24 -4.14 11.51
N LYS A 168 -32.88 -3.11 12.29
CA LYS A 168 -31.75 -2.24 11.98
C LYS A 168 -30.44 -3.04 11.95
N MET A 169 -30.22 -3.93 12.92
CA MET A 169 -29.01 -4.77 12.95
C MET A 169 -28.90 -5.67 11.72
N LYS A 170 -30.00 -6.30 11.29
CA LYS A 170 -30.05 -7.14 10.08
C LYS A 170 -29.73 -6.34 8.81
N LEU A 171 -30.26 -5.11 8.70
CA LEU A 171 -29.96 -4.21 7.58
C LEU A 171 -28.48 -3.85 7.52
N LEU A 172 -27.89 -3.47 8.64
CA LEU A 172 -26.45 -3.17 8.73
C LEU A 172 -25.60 -4.40 8.38
N GLN A 173 -25.96 -5.59 8.87
CA GLN A 173 -25.27 -6.82 8.51
C GLN A 173 -25.35 -7.12 7.01
N PHE A 174 -26.51 -6.91 6.39
CA PHE A 174 -26.69 -7.09 4.96
C PHE A 174 -25.82 -6.14 4.15
N GLU A 175 -25.74 -4.87 4.55
CA GLU A 175 -24.88 -3.87 3.92
C GLU A 175 -23.39 -4.26 3.96
N ILE A 176 -22.90 -4.68 5.13
CA ILE A 176 -21.52 -5.17 5.29
C ILE A 176 -21.27 -6.44 4.48
N ALA A 177 -22.21 -7.39 4.48
CA ALA A 177 -22.10 -8.61 3.68
C ALA A 177 -22.08 -8.31 2.17
N ARG A 178 -22.88 -7.33 1.72
CA ARG A 178 -22.87 -6.86 0.33
C ARG A 178 -21.51 -6.25 -0.04
N TYR A 179 -20.96 -5.41 0.84
CA TYR A 179 -19.64 -4.82 0.63
C TYR A 179 -18.52 -5.88 0.56
N ILE A 180 -18.49 -6.83 1.50
CA ILE A 180 -17.54 -7.96 1.47
C ILE A 180 -17.69 -8.77 0.17
N SER A 181 -18.93 -9.00 -0.28
CA SER A 181 -19.19 -9.71 -1.54
C SER A 181 -18.68 -8.95 -2.76
N LEU A 182 -18.76 -7.62 -2.75
CA LEU A 182 -18.20 -6.76 -3.80
C LEU A 182 -16.66 -6.83 -3.79
N MET A 183 -16.03 -6.63 -2.63
CA MET A 183 -14.56 -6.70 -2.52
C MET A 183 -14.00 -8.08 -2.88
N ASN A 184 -14.73 -9.16 -2.57
CA ASN A 184 -14.35 -10.52 -2.99
C ASN A 184 -14.40 -10.73 -4.52
N ARG A 185 -14.99 -9.82 -5.30
CA ARG A 185 -14.89 -9.83 -6.76
C ARG A 185 -13.60 -9.16 -7.25
N GLU A 186 -12.94 -8.37 -6.40
CA GLU A 186 -11.74 -7.57 -6.69
C GLU A 186 -10.48 -8.15 -6.03
N THR A 187 -10.37 -9.47 -5.94
CA THR A 187 -9.31 -10.14 -5.18
C THR A 187 -7.86 -9.88 -5.60
N HIS A 188 -7.62 -9.27 -6.76
CA HIS A 188 -6.26 -8.89 -7.19
C HIS A 188 -5.92 -7.44 -6.84
N THR A 189 -6.84 -6.68 -6.25
CA THR A 189 -6.56 -5.32 -5.75
C THR A 189 -6.04 -5.39 -4.31
N VAL A 190 -5.06 -4.54 -3.97
CA VAL A 190 -4.54 -4.47 -2.60
C VAL A 190 -5.62 -3.95 -1.66
N GLU A 191 -6.46 -3.01 -2.13
CA GLU A 191 -7.54 -2.42 -1.37
C GLU A 191 -8.53 -3.47 -0.88
N ALA A 192 -8.97 -4.37 -1.76
CA ALA A 192 -9.89 -5.43 -1.37
C ALA A 192 -9.27 -6.36 -0.31
N GLN A 193 -7.99 -6.71 -0.48
CA GLN A 193 -7.26 -7.56 0.47
C GLN A 193 -7.10 -6.90 1.85
N MET A 194 -6.96 -5.57 1.89
CA MET A 194 -6.81 -4.79 3.12
C MET A 194 -8.15 -4.46 3.79
N LEU A 195 -9.20 -4.14 3.03
CA LEU A 195 -10.48 -3.64 3.55
C LEU A 195 -11.42 -4.76 4.03
N ILE A 196 -11.36 -5.97 3.46
CA ILE A 196 -12.21 -7.10 3.90
C ILE A 196 -11.97 -7.43 5.40
N PRO A 197 -10.72 -7.58 5.89
CA PRO A 197 -10.45 -7.81 7.30
C PRO A 197 -10.92 -6.68 8.23
N VAL A 198 -10.88 -5.42 7.76
CA VAL A 198 -11.27 -4.24 8.56
C VAL A 198 -12.75 -4.31 8.97
N VAL A 199 -13.61 -4.88 8.11
CA VAL A 199 -15.04 -5.11 8.41
C VAL A 199 -15.32 -6.51 8.97
N GLY A 200 -14.30 -7.19 9.49
CA GLY A 200 -14.41 -8.51 10.10
C GLY A 200 -14.69 -9.65 9.11
N GLY A 201 -14.47 -9.42 7.82
CA GLY A 201 -14.54 -10.45 6.79
C GLY A 201 -13.25 -11.25 6.68
N ILE A 202 -13.32 -12.40 6.02
CA ILE A 202 -12.15 -13.20 5.64
C ILE A 202 -12.05 -13.16 4.11
N PRO A 203 -10.93 -12.70 3.52
CA PRO A 203 -10.74 -12.73 2.08
C PRO A 203 -10.95 -14.14 1.53
N LYS A 204 -11.75 -14.28 0.47
CA LYS A 204 -12.03 -15.59 -0.14
C LYS A 204 -10.79 -16.23 -0.75
N HIS A 205 -9.84 -15.40 -1.18
CA HIS A 205 -8.62 -15.82 -1.85
C HIS A 205 -7.41 -15.22 -1.12
N LEU A 206 -6.35 -16.02 -0.98
CA LEU A 206 -5.05 -15.54 -0.48
C LEU A 206 -4.49 -14.46 -1.40
N CYS A 207 -3.63 -13.59 -0.87
CA CYS A 207 -2.95 -12.56 -1.64
C CYS A 207 -2.22 -13.17 -2.84
N ALA A 208 -2.58 -12.70 -4.04
CA ALA A 208 -1.97 -13.15 -5.28
C ALA A 208 -0.47 -12.78 -5.33
N LYS A 209 0.32 -13.53 -6.10
CA LYS A 209 1.72 -13.16 -6.34
C LYS A 209 1.84 -11.79 -7.02
N ARG A 210 0.90 -11.45 -7.90
CA ARG A 210 0.83 -10.14 -8.56
C ARG A 210 -0.51 -9.51 -8.20
N MET A 211 -0.44 -8.30 -7.66
CA MET A 211 -1.61 -7.48 -7.33
C MET A 211 -1.51 -6.13 -8.04
N ILE A 212 -2.63 -5.42 -8.05
CA ILE A 212 -2.73 -4.02 -8.48
C ILE A 212 -3.20 -3.15 -7.32
N MET A 213 -2.87 -1.87 -7.36
CA MET A 213 -3.29 -0.89 -6.36
C MET A 213 -3.59 0.41 -7.11
N ALA A 214 -4.64 1.11 -6.72
CA ALA A 214 -4.93 2.44 -7.25
C ALA A 214 -3.83 3.43 -6.85
N GLU A 215 -3.58 4.41 -7.71
CA GLU A 215 -2.63 5.50 -7.45
C GLU A 215 -3.01 6.29 -6.20
N SER A 216 -4.29 6.62 -6.03
CA SER A 216 -4.85 7.26 -4.83
C SER A 216 -4.64 6.49 -3.52
N SER A 217 -4.43 5.18 -3.58
CA SER A 217 -4.10 4.36 -2.40
C SER A 217 -2.60 4.35 -2.09
N PHE A 218 -1.74 4.77 -3.02
CA PHE A 218 -0.28 4.81 -2.88
C PHE A 218 0.22 6.20 -2.46
N LYS A 219 -0.18 6.65 -1.28
CA LYS A 219 0.16 7.98 -0.78
C LYS A 219 1.59 8.14 -0.27
N LEU A 220 2.29 7.04 0.01
CA LEU A 220 3.62 7.07 0.65
C LEU A 220 4.62 8.00 -0.06
N VAL A 221 4.63 8.07 -1.39
CA VAL A 221 5.57 8.96 -2.10
C VAL A 221 5.04 10.39 -2.19
N GLU A 222 3.73 10.53 -2.38
CA GLU A 222 3.05 11.82 -2.44
C GLU A 222 3.20 12.60 -1.13
N GLU A 223 3.05 11.95 0.02
CA GLU A 223 3.21 12.57 1.34
C GLU A 223 4.59 13.22 1.54
N TYR A 224 5.66 12.62 1.02
CA TYR A 224 7.01 13.21 1.11
C TYR A 224 7.24 14.30 0.07
N ARG A 225 6.65 14.18 -1.12
CA ARG A 225 6.72 15.22 -2.16
C ARG A 225 5.92 16.47 -1.78
N ASN A 226 4.81 16.28 -1.07
CA ASN A 226 3.92 17.33 -0.59
C ASN A 226 4.20 17.69 0.88
N ALA A 227 5.38 17.33 1.40
CA ALA A 227 5.77 17.63 2.78
C ALA A 227 5.82 19.15 3.05
N ILE A 228 5.42 19.55 4.26
CA ILE A 228 5.33 20.95 4.68
C ILE A 228 6.73 21.55 4.74
N SER A 229 6.92 22.76 4.21
CA SER A 229 8.20 23.46 4.28
C SER A 229 8.62 23.71 5.73
N ILE A 230 9.91 23.58 6.04
CA ILE A 230 10.45 23.89 7.37
C ILE A 230 10.13 25.32 7.81
N ASP A 231 10.10 26.29 6.90
CA ASP A 231 9.79 27.69 7.22
C ASP A 231 8.33 27.85 7.64
N GLU A 232 7.42 27.21 6.93
CA GLU A 232 5.99 27.17 7.26
C GLU A 232 5.77 26.49 8.62
N TYR A 233 6.40 25.32 8.82
CA TYR A 233 6.32 24.57 10.07
C TYR A 233 6.85 25.35 11.28
N ARG A 234 7.91 26.14 11.11
CA ARG A 234 8.46 27.00 12.17
C ARG A 234 7.52 28.13 12.57
N VAL A 235 6.75 28.66 11.62
CA VAL A 235 5.77 29.74 11.87
C VAL A 235 4.51 29.18 12.52
N ALA A 236 4.01 28.05 12.02
CA ALA A 236 2.80 27.41 12.51
C ALA A 236 3.02 25.89 12.66
N PRO A 237 3.53 25.44 13.82
CA PRO A 237 3.71 24.01 14.07
C PRO A 237 2.35 23.30 14.00
N THR A 238 2.18 22.45 12.99
CA THR A 238 1.00 21.61 12.83
C THR A 238 1.26 20.21 13.38
N VAL A 239 0.20 19.54 13.78
CA VAL A 239 0.21 18.11 14.12
C VAL A 239 -0.95 17.43 13.42
N ASP A 240 -0.80 16.15 13.10
CA ASP A 240 -1.87 15.33 12.56
C ASP A 240 -2.97 15.06 13.62
N VAL A 241 -4.03 14.37 13.20
CA VAL A 241 -5.14 13.97 14.09
C VAL A 241 -4.71 13.10 15.27
N ASN A 242 -3.52 12.50 15.21
CA ASN A 242 -2.93 11.66 16.26
C ASN A 242 -1.89 12.41 17.10
N GLY A 243 -1.69 13.71 16.87
CA GLY A 243 -0.70 14.54 17.56
C GLY A 243 0.74 14.32 17.10
N ASN A 244 0.98 13.63 15.97
CA ASN A 244 2.30 13.49 15.39
C ASN A 244 2.64 14.72 14.53
N PRO A 245 3.90 15.18 14.52
CA PRO A 245 4.31 16.23 13.59
C PRO A 245 4.19 15.73 12.15
N PRO A 246 3.97 16.61 11.16
CA PRO A 246 3.94 16.26 9.74
C PRO A 246 5.32 15.82 9.23
N ILE A 247 5.37 15.33 8.00
CA ILE A 247 6.64 15.21 7.25
C ILE A 247 7.11 16.62 6.92
N ILE A 248 8.38 16.90 7.23
CA ILE A 248 8.98 18.23 7.04
C ILE A 248 9.94 18.21 5.85
N ASN A 249 9.79 19.18 4.96
CA ASN A 249 10.68 19.42 3.83
C ASN A 249 11.68 20.53 4.16
N TYR A 250 12.97 20.21 4.20
CA TYR A 250 14.04 21.19 4.41
C TYR A 250 14.53 21.82 3.09
N GLY A 251 13.96 21.44 1.95
CA GLY A 251 14.33 21.98 0.65
C GLY A 251 15.76 21.62 0.25
N VAL A 252 16.42 22.55 -0.46
CA VAL A 252 17.82 22.41 -0.86
C VAL A 252 18.73 22.73 0.32
N LEU A 253 19.64 21.81 0.65
CA LEU A 253 20.65 22.07 1.67
C LEU A 253 21.53 23.25 1.26
N ASN A 254 21.31 24.38 1.91
CA ASN A 254 22.18 25.55 1.79
C ASN A 254 23.37 25.43 2.76
N PRO A 255 24.48 26.13 2.52
CA PRO A 255 25.66 26.07 3.39
C PRO A 255 25.40 26.42 4.86
N VAL A 256 24.35 27.21 5.14
CA VAL A 256 23.94 27.60 6.50
C VAL A 256 23.14 26.49 7.20
N ASP A 257 22.28 25.80 6.46
CA ASP A 257 21.51 24.65 6.93
C ASP A 257 22.22 23.35 6.58
N THR A 258 23.35 23.12 7.26
CA THR A 258 24.07 21.87 7.12
C THR A 258 23.19 20.70 7.57
N ILE A 259 23.40 19.53 6.97
CA ILE A 259 22.72 18.30 7.42
C ILE A 259 22.94 18.05 8.92
N THR A 260 24.08 18.48 9.46
CA THR A 260 24.40 18.44 10.89
C THR A 260 23.48 19.31 11.74
N SER A 261 23.19 20.56 11.33
CA SER A 261 22.29 21.44 12.09
C SER A 261 20.85 20.93 12.08
N ILE A 262 20.41 20.40 10.94
CA ILE A 262 19.12 19.71 10.82
C ILE A 262 19.08 18.50 11.77
N TRP A 263 20.12 17.67 11.81
CA TRP A 263 20.14 16.51 12.70
C TRP A 263 20.14 16.90 14.18
N GLN A 264 20.91 17.94 14.55
CA GLN A 264 20.99 18.45 15.92
C GLN A 264 19.66 18.99 16.43
N SER A 265 18.97 19.79 15.61
CA SER A 265 17.66 20.37 15.96
C SER A 265 16.55 19.32 16.13
N ASN A 266 16.76 18.10 15.60
CA ASN A 266 15.79 17.01 15.67
C ASN A 266 16.22 15.88 16.63
N VAL A 267 17.25 16.09 17.46
CA VAL A 267 17.63 15.10 18.47
C VAL A 267 16.51 14.97 19.50
N GLY A 268 16.02 13.75 19.72
CA GLY A 268 14.93 13.47 20.66
C GLY A 268 13.53 13.75 20.12
N VAL A 269 13.40 14.36 18.95
CA VAL A 269 12.11 14.53 18.26
C VAL A 269 11.83 13.29 17.43
N THR A 270 10.72 12.62 17.72
CA THR A 270 10.23 11.53 16.87
C THR A 270 9.46 12.15 15.71
N ALA A 271 10.17 12.45 14.61
CA ALA A 271 9.52 12.90 13.37
C ALA A 271 9.16 11.69 12.51
N PRO A 272 7.94 11.64 11.91
CA PRO A 272 7.55 10.53 11.04
C PRO A 272 8.41 10.47 9.79
N GLY A 273 8.82 11.63 9.24
CA GLY A 273 9.72 11.67 8.10
C GLY A 273 10.29 13.05 7.81
N VAL A 274 11.33 13.07 6.99
CA VAL A 274 11.97 14.30 6.49
C VAL A 274 12.23 14.18 4.99
N SER A 275 12.06 15.28 4.26
CA SER A 275 12.49 15.40 2.85
C SER A 275 13.60 16.43 2.71
N VAL A 276 14.62 16.10 1.92
CA VAL A 276 15.81 16.94 1.70
C VAL A 276 16.33 16.80 0.27
N THR A 277 16.72 17.91 -0.34
CA THR A 277 17.44 17.94 -1.62
C THR A 277 18.95 18.15 -1.40
N LEU A 278 19.75 17.22 -1.90
CA LEU A 278 21.20 17.18 -1.72
C LEU A 278 21.92 17.86 -2.89
N VAL A 279 22.72 18.90 -2.62
CA VAL A 279 23.54 19.58 -3.62
C VAL A 279 24.95 19.80 -3.07
N GLY A 280 25.97 19.58 -3.89
CA GLY A 280 27.37 19.83 -3.53
C GLY A 280 27.96 18.69 -2.70
N VAL A 281 28.77 19.04 -1.69
CA VAL A 281 29.41 18.03 -0.81
C VAL A 281 28.59 17.90 0.46
N VAL A 282 27.94 16.75 0.64
CA VAL A 282 27.13 16.43 1.81
C VAL A 282 27.76 15.28 2.58
N ASP A 283 28.03 15.49 3.86
CA ASP A 283 28.52 14.45 4.77
C ASP A 283 27.51 14.24 5.91
N PHE A 284 26.84 13.09 5.91
CA PHE A 284 25.88 12.72 6.95
C PHE A 284 26.61 12.39 8.27
N PRO A 285 26.30 13.06 9.39
CA PRO A 285 27.06 12.89 10.62
C PRO A 285 26.81 11.51 11.21
N THR A 286 27.88 10.82 11.63
CA THR A 286 27.76 9.45 12.18
C THR A 286 27.47 9.43 13.68
N ALA A 287 27.84 10.49 14.40
CA ALA A 287 27.73 10.60 15.85
C ALA A 287 26.33 11.00 16.32
N ILE A 288 25.59 11.76 15.50
CA ILE A 288 24.26 12.27 15.82
C ILE A 288 23.25 11.32 15.19
N LYS A 289 22.17 10.96 15.87
CA LYS A 289 21.18 10.00 15.34
C LYS A 289 19.78 10.55 15.57
N PRO A 290 19.19 11.24 14.59
CA PRO A 290 17.82 11.72 14.73
C PRO A 290 16.86 10.53 14.81
N GLY A 291 15.73 10.73 15.50
CA GLY A 291 14.70 9.71 15.69
C GLY A 291 13.81 9.46 14.46
N TRP A 292 14.27 9.82 13.26
CA TRP A 292 13.47 9.80 12.04
C TRP A 292 13.08 8.37 11.65
N ALA A 293 11.80 8.18 11.35
CA ALA A 293 11.29 6.92 10.82
C ALA A 293 11.35 6.85 9.29
N GLY A 294 11.39 7.99 8.61
CA GLY A 294 11.47 8.03 7.15
C GLY A 294 12.29 9.19 6.59
N LEU A 295 12.85 8.97 5.42
CA LEU A 295 13.71 9.94 4.75
C LEU A 295 13.48 9.91 3.23
N HIS A 296 13.21 11.06 2.65
CA HIS A 296 13.19 11.29 1.21
C HIS A 296 14.39 12.14 0.82
N LEU A 297 15.23 11.61 -0.06
CA LEU A 297 16.40 12.30 -0.59
C LEU A 297 16.18 12.54 -2.07
N VAL A 298 16.32 13.79 -2.48
CA VAL A 298 16.37 14.20 -3.88
C VAL A 298 17.80 14.57 -4.22
N TYR A 299 18.43 13.87 -5.17
CA TYR A 299 19.79 14.15 -5.57
C TYR A 299 19.84 15.29 -6.59
N GLY A 300 20.51 16.38 -6.23
CA GLY A 300 20.79 17.53 -7.09
C GLY A 300 22.23 17.59 -7.61
N GLY A 301 23.12 16.67 -7.18
CA GLY A 301 24.50 16.58 -7.64
C GLY A 301 25.54 16.69 -6.52
N GLY A 302 26.76 16.22 -6.81
CA GLY A 302 27.92 16.31 -5.92
C GLY A 302 28.18 15.08 -5.05
N ARG A 303 29.11 15.20 -4.11
CA ARG A 303 29.61 14.07 -3.31
C ARG A 303 28.75 13.85 -2.07
N VAL A 304 28.31 12.61 -1.85
CA VAL A 304 27.53 12.23 -0.66
C VAL A 304 28.27 11.14 0.13
N THR A 305 28.59 11.44 1.38
CA THR A 305 29.28 10.55 2.33
C THR A 305 28.56 10.49 3.67
N GLY A 306 29.07 9.68 4.59
CA GLY A 306 28.46 9.49 5.90
C GLY A 306 27.40 8.41 5.92
N SER A 307 26.78 8.19 7.07
CA SER A 307 25.80 7.11 7.28
C SER A 307 24.44 7.67 7.63
N LEU A 308 23.38 7.08 7.06
CA LEU A 308 22.02 7.45 7.40
C LEU A 308 21.60 6.94 8.80
N PRO A 309 20.57 7.54 9.43
CA PRO A 309 20.09 7.14 10.74
C PRO A 309 19.62 5.68 10.75
N ALA A 310 20.15 4.89 11.69
CA ALA A 310 19.80 3.46 11.83
C ALA A 310 18.33 3.21 12.22
N THR A 311 17.60 4.26 12.63
CA THR A 311 16.17 4.21 12.96
C THR A 311 15.26 4.22 11.75
N LEU A 312 15.78 4.58 10.56
CA LEU A 312 14.98 4.71 9.35
C LEU A 312 14.29 3.38 8.99
N GLN A 313 13.00 3.49 8.72
CA GLN A 313 12.12 2.42 8.26
C GLN A 313 11.72 2.62 6.80
N VAL A 314 11.64 3.88 6.35
CA VAL A 314 11.32 4.26 4.97
C VAL A 314 12.46 5.08 4.38
N LEU A 315 12.90 4.75 3.16
CA LEU A 315 13.86 5.54 2.39
C LEU A 315 13.34 5.74 0.96
N ILE A 316 13.22 6.97 0.52
CA ILE A 316 12.84 7.33 -0.86
C ILE A 316 14.03 8.04 -1.50
N LEU A 317 14.52 7.52 -2.62
CA LEU A 317 15.64 8.08 -3.37
C LEU A 317 15.15 8.52 -4.75
N GLU A 318 15.24 9.82 -5.03
CA GLU A 318 14.87 10.41 -6.32
C GLU A 318 16.02 11.18 -6.95
N LYS A 319 16.07 11.17 -8.28
CA LYS A 319 17.08 11.78 -9.15
C LYS A 319 18.50 11.21 -8.97
N PHE A 320 18.64 10.01 -8.41
CA PHE A 320 19.95 9.36 -8.20
C PHE A 320 20.48 8.63 -9.44
N THR A 321 19.79 8.68 -10.58
CA THR A 321 20.21 8.04 -11.85
C THR A 321 21.64 8.39 -12.27
N ILE A 322 22.03 9.66 -12.08
CA ILE A 322 23.33 10.21 -12.47
C ILE A 322 24.33 10.28 -11.30
N SER A 323 24.03 9.64 -10.17
CA SER A 323 24.93 9.68 -9.01
C SER A 323 26.19 8.85 -9.27
N SER A 324 27.34 9.50 -9.47
CA SER A 324 28.66 8.84 -9.49
C SER A 324 29.35 8.92 -8.14
N ASP A 325 29.12 10.00 -7.39
CA ASP A 325 29.94 10.38 -6.24
C ASP A 325 29.26 10.09 -4.89
N VAL A 326 28.45 9.03 -4.84
CA VAL A 326 27.74 8.59 -3.63
C VAL A 326 28.42 7.34 -3.07
N ASN A 327 28.88 7.42 -1.82
CA ASN A 327 29.44 6.28 -1.12
C ASN A 327 28.31 5.37 -0.56
N TRP A 328 27.71 4.55 -1.43
CA TRP A 328 26.61 3.65 -1.07
C TRP A 328 26.88 2.71 0.12
N PRO A 329 28.04 2.04 0.23
CA PRO A 329 28.36 1.22 1.40
C PRO A 329 28.25 1.99 2.72
N GLN A 330 28.79 3.21 2.74
CA GLN A 330 28.79 4.04 3.94
C GLN A 330 27.39 4.59 4.25
N LEU A 331 26.66 5.01 3.20
CA LEU A 331 25.34 5.62 3.32
C LEU A 331 24.29 4.63 3.83
N LEU A 332 24.29 3.40 3.31
CA LEU A 332 23.25 2.39 3.58
C LEU A 332 23.67 1.32 4.60
N GLY A 333 24.96 1.24 4.95
CA GLY A 333 25.50 0.16 5.80
C GLY A 333 24.94 0.10 7.22
N SER A 334 24.38 1.20 7.74
CA SER A 334 23.81 1.30 9.10
C SER A 334 22.29 1.03 9.18
N LEU A 335 21.62 0.80 8.05
CA LEU A 335 20.16 0.80 7.93
C LEU A 335 19.49 -0.51 8.37
N ILE A 336 19.70 -0.87 9.64
CA ILE A 336 19.25 -2.14 10.24
C ILE A 336 17.74 -2.22 10.53
N LYS A 337 16.99 -1.11 10.43
CA LYS A 337 15.52 -1.08 10.63
C LYS A 337 14.75 -0.80 9.35
N LEU A 338 15.44 -0.67 8.23
CA LEU A 338 14.85 -0.27 6.96
C LEU A 338 13.89 -1.35 6.47
N GLN A 339 12.66 -0.96 6.18
CA GLN A 339 11.60 -1.85 5.73
C GLN A 339 11.16 -1.55 4.29
N ILE A 340 11.11 -0.28 3.90
CA ILE A 340 10.62 0.15 2.60
C ILE A 340 11.69 1.03 1.94
N VAL A 341 12.05 0.71 0.70
CA VAL A 341 12.88 1.56 -0.15
C VAL A 341 12.14 1.88 -1.43
N ILE A 342 12.01 3.14 -1.80
CA ILE A 342 11.46 3.56 -3.10
C ILE A 342 12.58 4.22 -3.91
N LEU A 343 12.72 3.78 -5.16
CA LEU A 343 13.74 4.26 -6.09
C LEU A 343 13.09 4.83 -7.34
N ASP A 344 13.68 5.86 -7.91
CA ASP A 344 13.22 6.46 -9.16
C ASP A 344 13.65 5.69 -10.42
N ASP A 345 14.65 4.80 -10.31
CA ASP A 345 15.25 4.12 -11.45
C ASP A 345 15.64 2.65 -11.23
N CYS A 346 15.55 1.84 -12.28
CA CYS A 346 15.91 0.42 -12.25
C CYS A 346 17.42 0.17 -12.21
N SER A 347 18.22 1.03 -12.83
CA SER A 347 19.68 0.92 -12.83
C SER A 347 20.23 1.19 -11.43
N LEU A 348 19.61 2.13 -10.70
CA LEU A 348 19.89 2.34 -9.28
C LEU A 348 19.49 1.10 -8.46
N ALA A 349 18.32 0.53 -8.72
CA ALA A 349 17.89 -0.70 -8.06
C ALA A 349 18.86 -1.87 -8.29
N ASP A 350 19.38 -2.01 -9.51
CA ASP A 350 20.38 -3.03 -9.84
C ASP A 350 21.72 -2.77 -9.12
N ARG A 351 22.21 -1.53 -9.15
CA ARG A 351 23.42 -1.10 -8.45
C ARG A 351 23.35 -1.34 -6.94
N LEU A 352 22.20 -1.06 -6.34
CA LEU A 352 21.94 -1.28 -4.91
C LEU A 352 21.48 -2.70 -4.60
N GLY A 353 21.36 -3.57 -5.61
CA GLY A 353 20.71 -4.86 -5.50
C GLY A 353 21.31 -5.75 -4.42
N VAL A 354 22.64 -5.73 -4.24
CA VAL A 354 23.30 -6.49 -3.17
C VAL A 354 22.85 -6.00 -1.78
N TYR A 355 22.85 -4.69 -1.52
CA TYR A 355 22.40 -4.13 -0.25
C TYR A 355 20.92 -4.42 0.01
N LEU A 356 20.08 -4.19 -0.99
CA LEU A 356 18.63 -4.35 -0.86
C LEU A 356 18.24 -5.82 -0.66
N THR A 357 18.93 -6.74 -1.33
CA THR A 357 18.65 -8.17 -1.18
C THR A 357 19.30 -8.78 0.06
N THR A 358 20.38 -8.24 0.61
CA THR A 358 21.01 -8.79 1.83
C THR A 358 20.45 -8.21 3.12
N ASN A 359 19.77 -7.06 3.07
CA ASN A 359 19.12 -6.47 4.24
C ASN A 359 17.95 -7.35 4.74
N PRO A 360 18.01 -7.90 5.97
CA PRO A 360 16.99 -8.82 6.49
C PRO A 360 15.70 -8.13 6.95
N THR A 361 15.75 -6.83 7.26
CA THR A 361 14.56 -6.07 7.69
C THR A 361 13.77 -5.52 6.52
N LEU A 362 14.38 -5.45 5.33
CA LEU A 362 13.74 -4.91 4.15
C LEU A 362 12.58 -5.81 3.69
N LYS A 363 11.38 -5.22 3.60
CA LYS A 363 10.13 -5.89 3.26
C LYS A 363 9.56 -5.46 1.92
N ALA A 364 9.87 -4.25 1.44
CA ALA A 364 9.39 -3.73 0.17
C ALA A 364 10.41 -2.83 -0.55
N VAL A 365 10.41 -2.90 -1.88
CA VAL A 365 11.25 -2.12 -2.79
C VAL A 365 10.38 -1.64 -3.94
N GLY A 366 10.15 -0.34 -4.04
CA GLY A 366 9.41 0.30 -5.12
C GLY A 366 10.32 0.90 -6.18
N CYS A 367 9.83 0.92 -7.43
CA CYS A 367 10.47 1.56 -8.55
C CYS A 367 9.48 2.46 -9.30
N LEU A 368 9.76 3.77 -9.37
CA LEU A 368 8.89 4.80 -9.96
C LEU A 368 8.99 4.91 -11.48
N ARG A 369 9.74 4.02 -12.16
CA ARG A 369 9.78 3.96 -13.63
C ARG A 369 8.47 3.45 -14.26
N GLY A 370 7.50 3.04 -13.44
CA GLY A 370 6.20 2.58 -13.91
C GLY A 370 6.31 1.50 -14.98
N ARG A 371 5.74 1.77 -16.16
CA ARG A 371 5.75 0.83 -17.31
C ARG A 371 7.14 0.44 -17.76
N LYS A 372 8.10 1.37 -17.72
CA LYS A 372 9.48 1.16 -18.15
C LYS A 372 10.30 0.39 -17.11
N CYS A 373 9.69 0.03 -15.98
CA CYS A 373 10.37 -0.72 -14.93
C CYS A 373 10.75 -2.14 -15.38
N TRP A 374 12.05 -2.43 -15.31
CA TRP A 374 12.64 -3.74 -15.59
C TRP A 374 13.29 -4.40 -14.36
N CYS A 375 12.99 -3.91 -13.15
CA CYS A 375 13.53 -4.48 -11.89
C CYS A 375 13.26 -5.98 -11.71
N TYR A 376 12.26 -6.55 -12.40
CA TYR A 376 12.02 -8.00 -12.42
C TYR A 376 13.23 -8.82 -12.94
N LYS A 377 14.13 -8.21 -13.72
CA LYS A 377 15.37 -8.83 -14.21
C LYS A 377 16.54 -8.70 -13.24
N THR A 378 16.46 -7.79 -12.26
CA THR A 378 17.53 -7.52 -11.30
C THR A 378 17.58 -8.59 -10.20
N SER A 379 18.53 -8.50 -9.28
CA SER A 379 18.59 -9.36 -8.09
C SER A 379 17.33 -9.22 -7.20
N ILE A 380 16.74 -8.02 -7.13
CA ILE A 380 15.51 -7.76 -6.35
C ILE A 380 14.35 -8.60 -6.91
N GLY A 381 14.08 -8.46 -8.22
CA GLY A 381 12.99 -9.17 -8.87
C GLY A 381 13.15 -10.69 -8.88
N ARG A 382 14.40 -11.18 -8.92
CA ARG A 382 14.69 -12.62 -8.81
C ARG A 382 14.49 -13.16 -7.39
N LYS A 383 14.79 -12.36 -6.36
CA LYS A 383 14.64 -12.76 -4.97
C LYS A 383 13.18 -12.65 -4.51
N TRP A 384 12.45 -11.62 -4.96
CA TRP A 384 11.13 -11.27 -4.44
C TRP A 384 10.06 -11.53 -5.48
N GLU A 385 9.32 -12.62 -5.27
CA GLU A 385 8.35 -13.11 -6.24
C GLU A 385 7.03 -12.34 -6.25
N ARG A 386 6.73 -11.58 -5.18
CA ARG A 386 5.47 -10.86 -5.06
C ARG A 386 5.61 -9.42 -5.53
N THR A 387 4.64 -8.97 -6.33
CA THR A 387 4.64 -7.64 -6.91
C THR A 387 3.29 -6.95 -6.79
N ILE A 388 3.35 -5.62 -6.73
CA ILE A 388 2.21 -4.72 -6.82
C ILE A 388 2.49 -3.76 -7.97
N GLU A 389 1.50 -3.59 -8.83
CA GLU A 389 1.52 -2.58 -9.88
C GLU A 389 0.58 -1.44 -9.49
N ILE A 390 1.13 -0.24 -9.30
CA ILE A 390 0.34 0.96 -9.01
C ILE A 390 -0.22 1.47 -10.33
N VAL A 391 -1.54 1.57 -10.43
CA VAL A 391 -2.29 1.85 -11.67
C VAL A 391 -3.32 2.96 -11.44
N PRO A 392 -3.75 3.67 -12.50
CA PRO A 392 -4.86 4.62 -12.41
C PRO A 392 -6.14 3.96 -11.88
N GLU A 393 -7.01 4.74 -11.25
CA GLU A 393 -8.24 4.28 -10.57
C GLU A 393 -9.14 3.47 -11.51
N ASN A 394 -9.28 3.92 -12.77
CA ASN A 394 -10.10 3.24 -13.77
C ASN A 394 -9.54 1.88 -14.21
N GLU A 395 -8.27 1.60 -13.93
CA GLU A 395 -7.62 0.30 -14.18
C GLU A 395 -7.57 -0.59 -12.93
N ASN A 396 -7.91 -0.07 -11.75
CA ASN A 396 -7.84 -0.79 -10.48
C ASN A 396 -9.05 -1.73 -10.27
N ASN A 397 -9.20 -2.72 -11.14
CA ASN A 397 -10.24 -3.75 -11.03
C ASN A 397 -9.79 -5.08 -11.66
N ASN A 398 -10.42 -6.16 -11.23
CA ASN A 398 -10.13 -7.53 -11.66
C ASN A 398 -10.44 -7.76 -13.15
N GLU A 399 -11.41 -7.05 -13.73
CA GLU A 399 -11.72 -7.15 -15.15
C GLU A 399 -10.55 -6.64 -16.00
N TYR A 400 -10.07 -5.44 -15.71
CA TYR A 400 -8.88 -4.87 -16.35
C TYR A 400 -7.66 -5.74 -16.11
N TYR A 401 -7.49 -6.25 -14.88
CA TYR A 401 -6.43 -7.20 -14.57
C TYR A 401 -6.45 -8.44 -15.46
N ALA A 402 -7.62 -9.07 -15.61
CA ALA A 402 -7.77 -10.23 -16.47
C ALA A 402 -7.48 -9.88 -17.94
N MET A 403 -7.90 -8.71 -18.41
CA MET A 403 -7.59 -8.25 -19.76
C MET A 403 -6.07 -8.07 -19.96
N ALA A 404 -5.39 -7.37 -19.06
CA ALA A 404 -3.95 -7.11 -19.17
C ALA A 404 -3.11 -8.39 -19.01
N ALA A 405 -3.50 -9.29 -18.11
CA ALA A 405 -2.77 -10.53 -17.83
C ALA A 405 -2.92 -11.58 -18.95
N PHE A 406 -4.14 -11.77 -19.47
CA PHE A 406 -4.43 -12.85 -20.43
C PHE A 406 -4.52 -12.38 -21.89
N LYS A 407 -4.73 -11.09 -22.12
CA LYS A 407 -4.84 -10.49 -23.47
C LYS A 407 -3.93 -9.27 -23.60
N PRO A 408 -2.60 -9.42 -23.45
CA PRO A 408 -1.66 -8.29 -23.42
C PRO A 408 -1.61 -7.49 -24.73
N LYS A 409 -2.11 -8.05 -25.84
CA LYS A 409 -2.27 -7.33 -27.11
C LYS A 409 -3.41 -6.29 -27.08
N ARG A 410 -4.32 -6.37 -26.11
CA ARG A 410 -5.51 -5.53 -25.99
C ARG A 410 -5.41 -4.51 -24.85
N ALA A 411 -4.71 -4.85 -23.78
CA ALA A 411 -4.55 -3.98 -22.63
C ALA A 411 -3.17 -4.17 -22.01
N VAL A 412 -2.58 -3.08 -21.55
CA VAL A 412 -1.34 -3.05 -20.76
C VAL A 412 -1.57 -2.03 -19.66
N PHE A 413 -1.26 -2.37 -18.41
CA PHE A 413 -1.43 -1.43 -17.30
C PHE A 413 -0.60 -0.16 -17.48
N HIS A 414 -1.21 1.01 -17.28
CA HIS A 414 -0.54 2.30 -17.16
C HIS A 414 0.14 2.42 -15.79
N THR A 415 1.12 1.55 -15.52
CA THR A 415 1.75 1.52 -14.20
C THR A 415 2.57 2.76 -13.92
N VAL A 416 2.41 3.35 -12.74
CA VAL A 416 3.16 4.51 -12.21
C VAL A 416 4.35 4.04 -11.37
N CYS A 417 4.12 3.02 -10.53
CA CYS A 417 5.15 2.39 -9.72
C CYS A 417 5.00 0.87 -9.75
N LYS A 418 6.12 0.15 -9.59
CA LYS A 418 6.12 -1.28 -9.32
C LYS A 418 6.80 -1.55 -7.99
N ILE A 419 6.11 -2.25 -7.10
CA ILE A 419 6.60 -2.58 -5.76
C ILE A 419 6.82 -4.09 -5.67
N PHE A 420 8.03 -4.49 -5.32
CA PHE A 420 8.37 -5.85 -4.96
C PHE A 420 8.28 -5.96 -3.44
N TYR A 421 7.67 -7.01 -2.92
CA TYR A 421 7.52 -7.16 -1.47
C TYR A 421 7.64 -8.62 -1.01
N GLN A 422 7.98 -8.82 0.26
CA GLN A 422 8.10 -10.15 0.87
C GLN A 422 6.88 -10.55 1.69
N ASP A 423 6.35 -9.61 2.48
CA ASP A 423 5.35 -9.86 3.51
C ASP A 423 4.11 -8.99 3.30
N VAL A 424 2.92 -9.57 3.43
CA VAL A 424 1.63 -8.87 3.33
C VAL A 424 1.48 -7.82 4.44
N ALA A 425 2.13 -7.99 5.59
CA ALA A 425 2.10 -7.01 6.67
C ALA A 425 2.61 -5.62 6.24
N VAL A 426 3.54 -5.56 5.28
CA VAL A 426 4.08 -4.27 4.79
C VAL A 426 3.05 -3.48 3.98
N LEU A 427 2.01 -4.13 3.46
CA LEU A 427 0.99 -3.46 2.63
C LEU A 427 0.27 -2.36 3.41
N SER A 428 0.02 -2.58 4.71
CA SER A 428 -0.56 -1.56 5.60
C SER A 428 0.26 -0.28 5.74
N ARG A 429 1.55 -0.30 5.38
CA ARG A 429 2.46 0.85 5.41
C ARG A 429 2.65 1.53 4.06
N ILE A 430 2.22 0.88 2.99
CA ILE A 430 2.38 1.33 1.60
C ILE A 430 1.03 1.81 1.05
N CYS A 431 -0.03 1.10 1.42
CA CYS A 431 -1.39 1.28 0.96
C CYS A 431 -2.18 2.00 2.05
N GLU A 432 -2.57 3.23 1.76
CA GLU A 432 -3.55 3.93 2.58
C GLU A 432 -4.93 3.66 2.00
N THR A 433 -5.79 3.02 2.79
CA THR A 433 -7.16 2.70 2.38
C THR A 433 -8.13 3.04 3.48
N CYS A 434 -9.26 3.60 3.08
CA CYS A 434 -10.37 3.92 3.97
C CYS A 434 -11.62 3.19 3.50
N LEU A 435 -12.48 2.83 4.45
CA LEU A 435 -13.81 2.36 4.12
C LEU A 435 -14.62 3.50 3.48
N PRO A 436 -15.47 3.21 2.49
CA PRO A 436 -16.46 4.18 2.02
C PRO A 436 -17.28 4.74 3.21
N PRO A 437 -17.62 6.04 3.24
CA PRO A 437 -18.22 6.67 4.42
C PRO A 437 -19.51 5.99 4.93
N ASP A 438 -20.34 5.54 4.00
CA ASP A 438 -21.55 4.75 4.20
C ASP A 438 -21.23 3.39 4.87
N VAL A 439 -20.26 2.65 4.34
CA VAL A 439 -19.82 1.36 4.92
C VAL A 439 -19.16 1.56 6.28
N ALA A 440 -18.35 2.61 6.45
CA ALA A 440 -17.69 2.95 7.71
C ALA A 440 -18.71 3.26 8.82
N ARG A 441 -19.76 4.02 8.48
CA ARG A 441 -20.88 4.34 9.37
C ARG A 441 -21.65 3.06 9.73
N ALA A 442 -22.02 2.26 8.73
CA ALA A 442 -22.75 1.02 8.95
C ALA A 442 -21.98 0.05 9.84
N TRP A 443 -20.67 -0.09 9.63
CA TRP A 443 -19.80 -0.93 10.44
C TRP A 443 -19.67 -0.44 11.88
N SER A 444 -19.49 0.87 12.06
CA SER A 444 -19.38 1.49 13.38
C SER A 444 -20.66 1.32 14.20
N GLU A 445 -21.83 1.53 13.57
CA GLU A 445 -23.12 1.30 14.20
C GLU A 445 -23.32 -0.17 14.57
N LEU A 446 -22.96 -1.09 13.67
CA LEU A 446 -23.06 -2.53 13.93
C LEU A 446 -22.18 -2.97 15.10
N LEU A 447 -20.95 -2.44 15.19
CA LEU A 447 -20.04 -2.69 16.32
C LEU A 447 -20.60 -2.13 17.63
N SER A 448 -21.17 -0.92 17.60
CA SER A 448 -21.83 -0.31 18.76
C SER A 448 -22.98 -1.16 19.28
N MET A 449 -23.87 -1.61 18.38
CA MET A 449 -25.00 -2.50 18.74
C MET A 449 -24.52 -3.84 19.29
N ARG A 450 -23.46 -4.44 18.71
CA ARG A 450 -22.87 -5.69 19.22
C ARG A 450 -22.27 -5.52 20.63
N LYS A 451 -21.62 -4.38 20.91
CA LYS A 451 -21.11 -4.07 22.26
C LYS A 451 -22.25 -3.96 23.28
N GLN A 452 -23.35 -3.30 22.91
CA GLN A 452 -24.55 -3.20 23.76
C GLN A 452 -25.18 -4.58 24.02
N LEU A 453 -25.28 -5.45 23.00
CA LEU A 453 -25.73 -6.83 23.17
C LEU A 453 -24.84 -7.59 24.16
N ALA A 454 -23.51 -7.53 23.96
CA ALA A 454 -22.55 -8.24 24.81
C ALA A 454 -22.62 -7.79 26.27
N ALA A 455 -22.80 -6.49 26.52
CA ALA A 455 -22.98 -5.94 27.86
C ALA A 455 -24.31 -6.35 28.53
N ALA A 456 -25.32 -6.69 27.73
CA ALA A 456 -26.65 -7.08 28.22
C ALA A 456 -26.75 -8.57 28.59
N VAL A 457 -25.80 -9.41 28.16
CA VAL A 457 -25.76 -10.84 28.52
C VAL A 457 -25.09 -10.97 29.90
N PRO A 458 -25.83 -11.36 30.96
CA PRO A 458 -25.22 -11.56 32.28
C PRO A 458 -24.21 -12.70 32.20
N ILE A 459 -23.00 -12.46 32.73
CA ILE A 459 -21.99 -13.50 32.94
C ILE A 459 -22.51 -14.39 34.09
N CYS A 460 -23.05 -15.55 33.74
CA CYS A 460 -23.57 -16.54 34.68
C CYS A 460 -22.46 -17.30 35.40
#